data_AF-A0A976JL52-F1
#
_entry.id   AF-A0A976JL52-F1
#
_cell.length_a   1.000
_cell.length_b   1.000
_cell.length_c   1.000
_cell.angle_alpha   90.00
_cell.angle_beta   90.00
_cell.angle_gamma   90.00
#
_symmetry.space_group_name_H-M   'P 1'
#
loop_
_entity.id
_entity.type
_entity.pdbx_description
1 polymer ?
#
loop_
_entity_poly.entity_id
_entity_poly.type
_entity_poly.pdbx_seq_one_letter_code
_entity_poly.pdbx_strand_id
1 'polypeptide(L)'
;MFKIFSLILGFSFSPVLFAHGISEDAKKAMLEGSYLKYVWLGAEHMITGYDHLLFLFGVIFFLTTFKDIVKFISIFTLGHSITLIFATFMGITANYWLVDAVIAISVCYKGFDNNGGFQSYFGMKKAPNLLLMVFIFGLIHGFGLSTRLQQLPLGEKGSEMLMRIISFNVGVELGQIGALTIMLLILSGVRHTQVFKRFTKVANDGLVLAGFLLMLMQLHGYLHTSAPDDYGFSEDNHSHHHMKMDPPKTNNYQHDNL
;
A
#
# COMPACT_ATOMS: atom_id res chain seq x y z
N MET A 1 -0.56 -9.69 -42.18
CA MET A 1 -0.15 -8.32 -42.55
C MET A 1 -1.01 -7.30 -41.82
N PHE A 2 -0.50 -6.76 -40.70
CA PHE A 2 -0.51 -5.34 -40.34
C PHE A 2 -1.77 -4.48 -40.60
N LYS A 3 -2.96 -4.82 -40.08
CA LYS A 3 -4.10 -3.87 -40.03
C LYS A 3 -5.08 -4.11 -38.86
N ILE A 4 -4.60 -4.18 -37.62
CA ILE A 4 -5.43 -3.95 -36.40
C ILE A 4 -4.52 -3.32 -35.31
N PHE A 5 -3.85 -2.22 -35.65
CA PHE A 5 -3.01 -1.47 -34.71
C PHE A 5 -3.31 0.02 -34.90
N SER A 6 -4.54 0.42 -34.59
CA SER A 6 -4.96 1.82 -34.44
C SER A 6 -6.42 1.85 -33.98
N LEU A 7 -6.59 2.04 -32.67
CA LEU A 7 -7.75 2.44 -31.86
C LEU A 7 -7.50 1.75 -30.51
N ILE A 8 -7.06 2.40 -29.43
CA ILE A 8 -7.46 3.69 -28.88
C ILE A 8 -6.23 4.29 -28.18
N LEU A 9 -5.68 5.35 -28.77
CA LEU A 9 -4.91 6.37 -28.07
C LEU A 9 -5.86 7.55 -27.94
N GLY A 10 -6.31 7.85 -26.73
CA GLY A 10 -7.26 8.93 -26.51
C GLY A 10 -8.07 8.80 -25.22
N PHE A 11 -7.41 8.86 -24.08
CA PHE A 11 -8.01 9.50 -22.91
C PHE A 11 -6.93 10.28 -22.16
N SER A 12 -6.75 11.52 -22.59
CA SER A 12 -6.24 12.55 -21.69
C SER A 12 -7.37 12.86 -20.72
N PHE A 13 -7.26 12.40 -19.48
CA PHE A 13 -7.83 13.13 -18.35
C PHE A 13 -6.89 12.94 -17.18
N SER A 14 -6.34 14.07 -16.74
CA SER A 14 -5.49 14.20 -15.58
C SER A 14 -6.11 13.48 -14.38
N PRO A 15 -5.26 12.93 -13.52
CA PRO A 15 -5.44 13.35 -12.15
C PRO A 15 -4.18 14.10 -11.73
N VAL A 16 -4.37 15.24 -11.08
CA VAL A 16 -3.51 15.60 -9.96
C VAL A 16 -3.68 14.45 -8.96
N LEU A 17 -2.92 13.37 -9.19
CA LEU A 17 -3.02 12.13 -8.44
C LEU A 17 -2.11 12.34 -7.23
N PHE A 18 -2.65 13.03 -6.22
CA PHE A 18 -2.00 13.15 -4.93
C PHE A 18 -1.57 11.77 -4.46
N ALA A 19 -0.37 11.69 -3.87
CA ALA A 19 -0.05 10.62 -2.94
C ALA A 19 -1.27 10.47 -2.03
N HIS A 20 -1.93 9.31 -2.06
CA HIS A 20 -3.18 9.10 -1.35
C HIS A 20 -2.87 9.11 0.16
N GLY A 21 -2.78 10.31 0.71
CA GLY A 21 -2.78 10.59 2.13
C GLY A 21 -4.21 10.46 2.62
N ILE A 22 -4.35 10.02 3.85
CA ILE A 22 -5.64 9.93 4.52
C ILE A 22 -6.21 11.34 4.63
N SER A 23 -7.43 11.56 4.16
CA SER A 23 -8.06 12.88 4.15
C SER A 23 -8.13 13.45 5.57
N GLU A 24 -8.09 14.76 5.72
CA GLU A 24 -8.19 15.42 7.03
C GLU A 24 -9.52 15.09 7.73
N ASP A 25 -10.59 14.88 6.95
CA ASP A 25 -11.87 14.38 7.45
C ASP A 25 -11.76 12.94 7.97
N ALA A 26 -10.97 12.09 7.30
CA ALA A 26 -10.66 10.73 7.77
C ALA A 26 -9.75 10.73 9.02
N LYS A 27 -8.87 11.72 9.20
CA LYS A 27 -8.08 11.89 10.44
C LYS A 27 -8.95 12.28 11.64
N LYS A 28 -9.85 13.27 11.50
CA LYS A 28 -10.80 13.67 12.56
C LYS A 28 -11.75 12.54 12.93
N ALA A 29 -12.27 11.88 11.91
CA ALA A 29 -13.02 10.66 11.99
C ALA A 29 -12.37 9.54 12.81
N MET A 30 -11.05 9.37 12.71
CA MET A 30 -10.29 8.33 13.43
C MET A 30 -10.10 8.63 14.91
N LEU A 31 -10.22 9.90 15.32
CA LEU A 31 -10.18 10.34 16.72
C LEU A 31 -11.52 10.13 17.44
N GLU A 32 -12.63 10.24 16.70
CA GLU A 32 -14.01 10.11 17.24
C GLU A 32 -14.66 8.75 16.94
N GLY A 33 -14.07 7.94 16.05
CA GLY A 33 -14.71 6.79 15.41
C GLY A 33 -14.41 5.42 16.04
N SER A 34 -15.45 4.57 16.07
CA SER A 34 -15.40 3.14 16.41
C SER A 34 -14.43 2.34 15.51
N TYR A 35 -13.97 1.17 15.98
CA TYR A 35 -13.12 0.21 15.25
C TYR A 35 -13.61 -0.08 13.81
N LEU A 36 -14.92 -0.01 13.56
CA LEU A 36 -15.51 -0.14 12.22
C LEU A 36 -14.97 0.88 11.20
N LYS A 37 -14.61 2.08 11.66
CA LYS A 37 -14.06 3.12 10.78
C LYS A 37 -12.66 2.79 10.32
N TYR A 38 -11.87 2.13 11.17
CA TYR A 38 -10.56 1.59 10.81
C TYR A 38 -10.70 0.43 9.82
N VAL A 39 -11.70 -0.43 9.99
CA VAL A 39 -12.03 -1.47 8.98
C VAL A 39 -12.37 -0.83 7.64
N TRP A 40 -13.23 0.19 7.62
CA TRP A 40 -13.56 0.90 6.38
C TRP A 40 -12.33 1.55 5.74
N LEU A 41 -11.51 2.23 6.54
CA LEU A 41 -10.28 2.87 6.06
C LEU A 41 -9.29 1.85 5.47
N GLY A 42 -9.16 0.68 6.08
CA GLY A 42 -8.34 -0.41 5.55
C GLY A 42 -8.86 -0.94 4.21
N ALA A 43 -10.18 -1.10 4.09
CA ALA A 43 -10.81 -1.52 2.84
C ALA A 43 -10.66 -0.46 1.73
N GLU A 44 -10.83 0.82 2.07
CA GLU A 44 -10.64 1.93 1.16
C GLU A 44 -9.19 2.02 0.68
N HIS A 45 -8.22 1.98 1.59
CA HIS A 45 -6.79 1.95 1.25
C HIS A 45 -6.45 0.83 0.27
N MET A 46 -7.02 -0.37 0.49
CA MET A 46 -6.80 -1.51 -0.38
C MET A 46 -7.41 -1.32 -1.79
N ILE A 47 -8.58 -0.68 -1.89
CA ILE A 47 -9.27 -0.46 -3.17
C ILE A 47 -8.68 0.72 -3.93
N THR A 48 -8.20 1.77 -3.24
CA THR A 48 -7.61 2.95 -3.88
C THR A 48 -6.12 2.78 -4.18
N GLY A 49 -5.45 1.82 -3.52
CA GLY A 49 -4.05 1.46 -3.76
C GLY A 49 -3.83 0.76 -5.11
N TYR A 50 -3.45 1.54 -6.13
CA TYR A 50 -3.19 0.99 -7.48
C TYR A 50 -2.06 -0.05 -7.50
N ASP A 51 -1.03 0.14 -6.68
CA ASP A 51 0.07 -0.81 -6.48
C ASP A 51 -0.43 -2.18 -5.98
N HIS A 52 -1.34 -2.18 -5.00
CA HIS A 52 -1.95 -3.37 -4.46
C HIS A 52 -2.86 -4.06 -5.49
N LEU A 53 -3.69 -3.29 -6.20
CA LEU A 53 -4.55 -3.83 -7.26
C LEU A 53 -3.76 -4.40 -8.43
N LEU A 54 -2.66 -3.75 -8.84
CA LEU A 54 -1.77 -4.26 -9.89
C LEU A 54 -1.07 -5.53 -9.44
N PHE A 55 -0.59 -5.59 -8.20
CA PHE A 55 0.00 -6.81 -7.65
C PHE A 55 -1.01 -7.97 -7.64
N LEU A 56 -2.22 -7.73 -7.12
CA LEU A 56 -3.31 -8.72 -7.10
C LEU A 56 -3.69 -9.18 -8.51
N PHE A 57 -3.78 -8.25 -9.45
CA PHE A 57 -4.02 -8.55 -10.86
C PHE A 57 -2.90 -9.38 -11.48
N GLY A 58 -1.63 -9.20 -11.08
CA GLY A 58 -0.55 -10.09 -11.47
C GLY A 58 -0.71 -11.48 -10.88
N VAL A 59 -1.05 -11.59 -9.59
CA VAL A 59 -1.16 -12.87 -8.90
C VAL A 59 -2.32 -13.73 -9.46
N ILE A 60 -3.45 -13.13 -9.85
CA ILE A 60 -4.64 -13.88 -10.27
C ILE A 60 -4.44 -14.77 -11.50
N PHE A 61 -3.49 -14.44 -12.39
CA PHE A 61 -3.18 -15.28 -13.55
C PHE A 61 -2.66 -16.67 -13.16
N PHE A 62 -2.02 -16.78 -11.99
CA PHE A 62 -1.51 -18.04 -11.45
C PHE A 62 -2.56 -18.77 -10.59
N LEU A 63 -3.49 -18.03 -9.99
CA LEU A 63 -4.51 -18.61 -9.11
C LEU A 63 -5.64 -19.24 -9.94
N THR A 64 -5.86 -20.53 -9.73
CA THR A 64 -6.89 -21.31 -10.42
C THR A 64 -8.06 -21.66 -9.50
N THR A 65 -7.82 -21.73 -8.19
CA THR A 65 -8.83 -22.13 -7.20
C THR A 65 -9.02 -21.07 -6.12
N PHE A 66 -10.22 -21.02 -5.53
CA PHE A 66 -10.52 -20.14 -4.39
C PHE A 66 -9.65 -20.46 -3.17
N LYS A 67 -9.26 -21.72 -2.98
CA LYS A 67 -8.37 -22.13 -1.89
C LYS A 67 -6.97 -21.52 -2.04
N ASP A 68 -6.45 -21.47 -3.26
CA ASP A 68 -5.15 -20.83 -3.52
C ASP A 68 -5.25 -19.32 -3.25
N ILE A 69 -6.33 -18.67 -3.67
CA ILE A 69 -6.60 -17.26 -3.38
C ILE A 69 -6.52 -16.96 -1.89
N VAL A 70 -7.32 -17.66 -1.08
CA VAL A 70 -7.32 -17.45 0.37
C VAL A 70 -5.93 -17.69 0.94
N LYS A 71 -5.23 -18.74 0.51
CA LYS A 71 -3.87 -19.03 0.99
C LYS A 71 -2.88 -17.89 0.69
N PHE A 72 -2.92 -17.32 -0.51
CA PHE A 72 -2.03 -16.24 -0.92
C PHE A 72 -2.40 -14.89 -0.28
N ILE A 73 -3.68 -14.60 -0.13
CA ILE A 73 -4.14 -13.41 0.61
C ILE A 73 -3.70 -13.53 2.07
N SER A 74 -3.98 -14.65 2.73
CA SER A 74 -3.66 -14.80 4.16
C SER A 74 -2.15 -14.73 4.43
N ILE A 75 -1.29 -15.30 3.56
CA ILE A 75 0.16 -15.20 3.77
C ILE A 75 0.69 -13.78 3.52
N PHE A 76 0.11 -13.06 2.56
CA PHE A 76 0.41 -11.64 2.34
C PHE A 76 0.00 -10.81 3.55
N THR A 77 -1.26 -10.93 3.98
CA THR A 77 -1.84 -10.22 5.13
C THR A 77 -1.08 -10.53 6.41
N LEU A 78 -0.60 -11.77 6.58
CA LEU A 78 0.26 -12.14 7.71
C LEU A 78 1.58 -11.35 7.70
N GLY A 79 2.32 -11.35 6.59
CA GLY A 79 3.56 -10.57 6.47
C GLY A 79 3.31 -9.07 6.65
N HIS A 80 2.25 -8.56 6.02
CA HIS A 80 1.80 -7.17 6.14
C HIS A 80 1.52 -6.80 7.59
N SER A 81 0.76 -7.62 8.31
CA SER A 81 0.40 -7.37 9.70
C SER A 81 1.62 -7.38 10.63
N ILE A 82 2.54 -8.32 10.43
CA ILE A 82 3.74 -8.46 11.27
C ILE A 82 4.57 -7.17 11.23
N THR A 83 4.90 -6.71 10.03
CA THR A 83 5.75 -5.52 9.86
C THR A 83 5.01 -4.24 10.22
N LEU A 84 3.72 -4.15 9.89
CA LEU A 84 2.91 -3.00 10.24
C LEU A 84 2.87 -2.80 11.76
N ILE A 85 2.53 -3.85 12.51
CA ILE A 85 2.47 -3.78 13.98
C ILE A 85 3.86 -3.51 14.55
N PHE A 86 4.86 -4.29 14.12
CA PHE A 86 6.22 -4.19 14.66
C PHE A 86 6.83 -2.81 14.44
N ALA A 87 6.82 -2.29 13.21
CA ALA A 87 7.41 -1.01 12.89
C ALA A 87 6.66 0.15 13.56
N THR A 88 5.33 0.08 13.65
CA THR A 88 4.52 1.10 14.34
C THR A 88 4.79 1.13 15.85
N PHE A 89 4.88 -0.02 16.50
CA PHE A 89 5.17 -0.08 17.94
C PHE A 89 6.61 0.34 18.28
N MET A 90 7.57 -0.04 17.44
CA MET A 90 8.98 0.30 17.62
C MET A 90 9.33 1.71 17.12
N GLY A 91 8.39 2.42 16.49
CA GLY A 91 8.65 3.75 15.92
C GLY A 91 9.66 3.71 14.78
N ILE A 92 9.76 2.59 14.05
CA ILE A 92 10.68 2.46 12.93
C ILE A 92 10.03 3.15 11.73
N THR A 93 10.73 4.13 11.19
CA THR A 93 10.28 4.91 10.03
C THR A 93 11.30 4.81 8.89
N ALA A 94 10.85 5.10 7.68
CA ALA A 94 11.67 5.23 6.49
C ALA A 94 11.02 6.24 5.54
N ASN A 95 11.76 6.65 4.51
CA ASN A 95 11.22 7.51 3.48
C ASN A 95 10.17 6.75 2.65
N TYR A 96 8.92 7.23 2.65
CA TYR A 96 7.81 6.56 1.96
C TYR A 96 8.01 6.47 0.44
N TRP A 97 8.68 7.44 -0.20
CA TRP A 97 9.01 7.35 -1.63
C TRP A 97 9.91 6.15 -1.92
N LEU A 98 10.93 5.91 -1.07
CA LEU A 98 11.82 4.77 -1.24
C LEU A 98 11.11 3.45 -0.97
N VAL A 99 10.26 3.38 0.06
CA VAL A 99 9.52 2.17 0.36
C VAL A 99 8.51 1.85 -0.76
N ASP A 100 7.77 2.84 -1.24
CA ASP A 100 6.85 2.70 -2.37
C ASP A 100 7.58 2.31 -3.67
N ALA A 101 8.80 2.81 -3.89
CA ALA A 101 9.62 2.39 -5.03
C ALA A 101 9.95 0.89 -4.95
N VAL A 102 10.26 0.37 -3.75
CA VAL A 102 10.50 -1.07 -3.53
C VAL A 102 9.21 -1.87 -3.69
N ILE A 103 8.07 -1.33 -3.25
CA ILE A 103 6.75 -1.93 -3.50
C ILE A 103 6.48 -2.03 -5.01
N ALA A 104 6.78 -1.00 -5.80
CA ALA A 104 6.62 -1.04 -7.25
C ALA A 104 7.49 -2.11 -7.94
N ILE A 105 8.66 -2.42 -7.37
CA ILE A 105 9.51 -3.54 -7.83
C ILE A 105 8.79 -4.88 -7.64
N SER A 106 7.95 -5.06 -6.60
CA SER A 106 7.16 -6.29 -6.41
C SER A 106 6.17 -6.54 -7.57
N VAL A 107 5.59 -5.46 -8.12
CA VAL A 107 4.70 -5.52 -9.30
C VAL A 107 5.50 -5.93 -10.54
N CYS A 108 6.67 -5.33 -10.74
CA CYS A 108 7.60 -5.70 -11.81
C CYS A 108 8.00 -7.18 -11.71
N TYR A 109 8.39 -7.61 -10.52
CA TYR A 109 8.74 -8.98 -10.21
C TYR A 109 7.62 -9.91 -10.62
N LYS A 110 6.36 -9.58 -10.26
CA LYS A 110 5.26 -10.49 -10.54
C LYS A 110 4.92 -10.60 -12.02
N GLY A 111 4.94 -9.48 -12.75
CA GLY A 111 4.78 -9.51 -14.21
C GLY A 111 5.90 -10.27 -14.91
N PHE A 112 7.14 -10.09 -14.45
CA PHE A 112 8.32 -10.79 -14.98
C PHE A 112 8.27 -12.31 -14.72
N ASP A 113 7.92 -12.71 -13.50
CA ASP A 113 7.72 -14.11 -13.10
C ASP A 113 6.63 -14.77 -13.96
N ASN A 114 5.49 -14.10 -14.13
CA ASN A 114 4.36 -14.62 -14.91
C ASN A 114 4.69 -14.86 -16.38
N ASN A 115 5.63 -14.09 -16.94
CA ASN A 115 6.11 -14.26 -18.31
C ASN A 115 7.22 -15.32 -18.45
N GLY A 116 7.59 -16.01 -17.37
CA GLY A 116 8.69 -16.98 -17.36
C GLY A 116 10.05 -16.30 -17.52
N GLY A 117 10.19 -15.06 -17.05
CA GLY A 117 11.43 -14.29 -17.16
C GLY A 117 12.60 -14.96 -16.45
N PHE A 118 12.36 -15.61 -15.32
CA PHE A 118 13.36 -16.36 -14.57
C PHE A 118 13.99 -17.52 -15.34
N GLN A 119 13.17 -18.22 -16.13
CA GLN A 119 13.61 -19.31 -16.99
C GLN A 119 14.33 -18.78 -18.23
N SER A 120 13.77 -17.73 -18.85
CA SER A 120 14.22 -17.23 -20.15
C SER A 120 15.50 -16.40 -20.06
N TYR A 121 15.65 -15.56 -19.05
CA TYR A 121 16.78 -14.64 -18.91
C TYR A 121 17.86 -15.15 -17.95
N PHE A 122 17.47 -15.88 -16.90
CA PHE A 122 18.40 -16.35 -15.87
C PHE A 122 18.69 -17.86 -15.94
N GLY A 123 18.08 -18.59 -16.89
CA GLY A 123 18.29 -20.03 -17.06
C GLY A 123 17.84 -20.87 -15.86
N MET A 124 17.05 -20.31 -14.95
CA MET A 124 16.61 -21.03 -13.75
C MET A 124 15.57 -22.09 -14.10
N LYS A 125 15.68 -23.30 -13.53
CA LYS A 125 14.70 -24.38 -13.77
C LYS A 125 13.29 -24.02 -13.28
N LYS A 126 13.21 -23.23 -12.20
CA LYS A 126 11.96 -22.76 -11.59
C LYS A 126 12.18 -21.36 -11.03
N ALA A 127 11.13 -20.55 -11.02
CA ALA A 127 11.12 -19.27 -10.31
C ALA A 127 11.24 -19.48 -8.78
N PRO A 128 11.61 -18.43 -8.03
CA PRO A 128 11.58 -18.46 -6.57
C PRO A 128 10.21 -18.87 -6.01
N ASN A 129 10.19 -19.40 -4.80
CA ASN A 129 8.95 -19.88 -4.17
C ASN A 129 7.93 -18.73 -4.05
N LEU A 130 6.83 -18.84 -4.79
CA LEU A 130 5.82 -17.78 -4.87
C LEU A 130 5.22 -17.43 -3.51
N LEU A 131 5.01 -18.42 -2.64
CA LEU A 131 4.44 -18.21 -1.30
C LEU A 131 5.39 -17.38 -0.42
N LEU A 132 6.68 -17.71 -0.48
CA LEU A 132 7.73 -16.95 0.23
C LEU A 132 7.84 -15.52 -0.30
N MET A 133 7.78 -15.33 -1.61
CA MET A 133 7.86 -13.99 -2.21
C MET A 133 6.64 -13.15 -1.83
N VAL A 134 5.43 -13.72 -1.85
CA VAL A 134 4.21 -13.03 -1.43
C VAL A 134 4.26 -12.66 0.05
N PHE A 135 4.84 -13.52 0.90
CA PHE A 135 5.11 -13.17 2.30
C PHE A 135 6.07 -11.99 2.43
N ILE A 136 7.19 -12.00 1.69
CA ILE A 136 8.19 -10.91 1.68
C ILE A 136 7.57 -9.60 1.17
N PHE A 137 6.76 -9.64 0.11
CA PHE A 137 6.05 -8.47 -0.36
C PHE A 137 5.04 -7.98 0.68
N GLY A 138 4.34 -8.89 1.36
CA GLY A 138 3.54 -8.54 2.54
C GLY A 138 4.35 -7.75 3.56
N LEU A 139 5.54 -8.23 3.95
CA LEU A 139 6.43 -7.53 4.88
C LEU A 139 6.79 -6.11 4.40
N ILE A 140 7.15 -5.96 3.13
CA ILE A 140 7.54 -4.66 2.56
C ILE A 140 6.35 -3.69 2.53
N HIS A 141 5.17 -4.17 2.11
CA HIS A 141 3.95 -3.36 2.07
C HIS A 141 3.50 -2.93 3.46
N GLY A 142 3.54 -3.85 4.44
CA GLY A 142 3.19 -3.55 5.83
C GLY A 142 4.11 -2.50 6.43
N PHE A 143 5.40 -2.57 6.11
CA PHE A 143 6.35 -1.53 6.47
C PHE A 143 6.02 -0.18 5.81
N GLY A 144 5.75 -0.14 4.51
CA GLY A 144 5.39 1.09 3.79
C GLY A 144 4.17 1.78 4.40
N LEU A 145 3.11 1.02 4.66
CA LEU A 145 1.94 1.56 5.33
C LEU A 145 2.24 2.02 6.76
N SER A 146 3.08 1.31 7.51
CA SER A 146 3.46 1.72 8.88
C SER A 146 4.06 3.11 8.92
N THR A 147 4.88 3.48 7.92
CA THR A 147 5.50 4.82 7.86
C THR A 147 4.47 5.93 7.70
N ARG A 148 3.34 5.65 7.05
CA ARG A 148 2.23 6.59 6.88
C ARG A 148 1.26 6.58 8.06
N LEU A 149 0.92 5.40 8.58
CA LEU A 149 0.03 5.27 9.74
C LEU A 149 0.63 5.96 10.97
N GLN A 150 1.95 5.94 11.15
CA GLN A 150 2.64 6.66 12.24
C GLN A 150 2.51 8.19 12.15
N GLN A 151 2.07 8.75 11.01
CA GLN A 151 1.76 10.18 10.85
C GLN A 151 0.34 10.54 11.31
N LEU A 152 -0.49 9.54 11.63
CA LEU A 152 -1.85 9.74 12.11
C LEU A 152 -1.88 9.75 13.64
N PRO A 153 -2.89 10.40 14.23
CA PRO A 153 -3.13 10.30 15.67
C PRO A 153 -3.70 8.91 16.01
N LEU A 154 -2.82 7.91 16.15
CA LEU A 154 -3.18 6.52 16.43
C LEU A 154 -3.72 6.29 17.85
N GLY A 155 -3.74 7.32 18.70
CA GLY A 155 -4.11 7.23 20.11
C GLY A 155 -2.91 6.91 21.00
N GLU A 156 -3.17 6.65 22.28
CA GLU A 156 -2.10 6.28 23.21
C GLU A 156 -1.53 4.90 22.88
N LYS A 157 -0.21 4.74 23.06
CA LYS A 157 0.48 3.47 22.84
C LYS A 157 -0.11 2.42 23.79
N GLY A 158 -0.57 1.29 23.25
CA GLY A 158 -1.14 0.21 24.06
C GLY A 158 -2.10 -0.69 23.29
N SER A 159 -3.06 -1.27 24.02
CA SER A 159 -4.09 -2.16 23.47
C SER A 159 -4.99 -1.46 22.45
N GLU A 160 -5.26 -0.17 22.62
CA GLU A 160 -6.12 0.59 21.71
C GLU A 160 -5.48 0.76 20.33
N MET A 161 -4.20 1.15 20.27
CA MET A 161 -3.43 1.21 19.02
C MET A 161 -3.38 -0.16 18.33
N LEU A 162 -3.14 -1.24 19.10
CA LEU A 162 -3.14 -2.60 18.54
C LEU A 162 -4.49 -2.96 17.93
N MET A 163 -5.60 -2.69 18.63
CA MET A 163 -6.94 -2.98 18.12
C MET A 163 -7.29 -2.17 16.88
N ARG A 164 -6.85 -0.91 16.81
CA ARG A 164 -6.99 -0.05 15.62
C ARG A 164 -6.23 -0.62 14.41
N ILE A 165 -4.98 -1.07 14.61
CA ILE A 165 -4.16 -1.71 13.55
C ILE A 165 -4.80 -3.03 13.09
N ILE A 166 -5.26 -3.87 14.03
CA ILE A 166 -5.94 -5.13 13.70
C ILE A 166 -7.22 -4.85 12.90
N SER A 167 -8.02 -3.87 13.34
CA SER A 167 -9.26 -3.48 12.63
C SER A 167 -8.96 -3.00 11.22
N PHE A 168 -7.89 -2.21 11.05
CA PHE A 168 -7.43 -1.79 9.73
C PHE A 168 -7.06 -2.99 8.83
N ASN A 169 -6.30 -3.96 9.35
CA ASN A 169 -5.90 -5.14 8.57
C ASN A 169 -7.08 -6.04 8.18
N VAL A 170 -8.09 -6.16 9.05
CA VAL A 170 -9.36 -6.82 8.69
C VAL A 170 -10.01 -6.11 7.50
N GLY A 171 -10.01 -4.78 7.52
CA GLY A 171 -10.45 -3.97 6.38
C GLY A 171 -9.69 -4.28 5.08
N VAL A 172 -8.36 -4.32 5.15
CA VAL A 172 -7.50 -4.64 4.01
C VAL A 172 -7.82 -6.03 3.47
N GLU A 173 -7.92 -7.05 4.32
CA GLU A 173 -8.23 -8.42 3.90
C GLU A 173 -9.61 -8.51 3.21
N LEU A 174 -10.63 -7.83 3.76
CA LEU A 174 -11.95 -7.76 3.14
C LEU A 174 -11.91 -7.06 1.77
N GLY A 175 -11.17 -5.95 1.66
CA GLY A 175 -10.94 -5.26 0.39
C GLY A 175 -10.24 -6.14 -0.64
N GLN A 176 -9.21 -6.89 -0.24
CA GLN A 176 -8.48 -7.83 -1.09
C GLN A 176 -9.39 -8.94 -1.60
N ILE A 177 -10.18 -9.57 -0.72
CA ILE A 177 -11.11 -10.64 -1.08
C ILE A 177 -12.17 -10.11 -2.06
N GLY A 178 -12.73 -8.93 -1.80
CA GLY A 178 -13.70 -8.29 -2.68
C GLY A 178 -13.13 -8.03 -4.07
N ALA A 179 -11.97 -7.37 -4.14
CA ALA A 179 -11.29 -7.08 -5.39
C ALA A 179 -10.95 -8.35 -6.18
N LEU A 180 -10.37 -9.38 -5.52
CA LEU A 180 -10.01 -10.62 -6.19
C LEU A 180 -11.22 -11.39 -6.70
N THR A 181 -12.33 -11.38 -5.96
CA THR A 181 -13.56 -12.05 -6.38
C THR A 181 -14.09 -11.42 -7.66
N ILE A 182 -14.15 -10.09 -7.74
CA ILE A 182 -14.59 -9.37 -8.94
C ILE A 182 -13.65 -9.67 -10.12
N MET A 183 -12.33 -9.56 -9.91
CA MET A 183 -11.34 -9.88 -10.95
C MET A 183 -11.45 -11.32 -11.45
N LEU A 184 -11.69 -12.28 -10.54
CA LEU A 184 -11.82 -13.69 -10.90
C LEU A 184 -13.08 -13.94 -11.73
N LEU A 185 -14.22 -13.35 -11.36
CA LEU A 185 -15.45 -13.49 -12.13
C LEU A 185 -15.27 -12.98 -13.58
N ILE A 186 -14.61 -11.84 -13.74
CA ILE A 186 -14.30 -11.27 -15.06
C ILE A 186 -13.38 -12.21 -15.86
N LEU A 187 -12.29 -12.70 -15.25
CA LEU A 187 -11.32 -13.55 -15.96
C LEU A 187 -11.82 -14.97 -16.21
N SER A 188 -12.67 -15.52 -15.34
CA SER A 188 -13.23 -16.86 -15.48
C SER A 188 -14.02 -17.02 -16.78
N GLY A 189 -14.74 -15.97 -17.21
CA GLY A 189 -15.47 -15.97 -18.48
C GLY A 189 -14.59 -16.06 -19.73
N VAL A 190 -13.33 -15.62 -19.63
CA VAL A 190 -12.41 -15.51 -20.79
C VAL A 190 -11.33 -16.59 -20.77
N ARG A 191 -11.09 -17.24 -19.62
CA ARG A 191 -9.96 -18.15 -19.35
C ARG A 191 -9.82 -19.32 -20.33
N HIS A 192 -10.93 -19.82 -20.89
CA HIS A 192 -10.95 -20.96 -21.82
C HIS A 192 -10.71 -20.57 -23.30
N THR A 193 -10.53 -19.29 -23.60
CA THR A 193 -10.34 -18.81 -24.98
C THR A 193 -8.86 -18.77 -25.38
N GLN A 194 -8.55 -18.90 -26.67
CA GLN A 194 -7.19 -18.67 -27.19
C GLN A 194 -6.74 -17.21 -27.04
N VAL A 195 -7.70 -16.28 -26.96
CA VAL A 195 -7.46 -14.85 -26.69
C VAL A 195 -6.83 -14.67 -25.31
N PHE A 196 -7.20 -15.49 -24.32
CA PHE A 196 -6.65 -15.44 -22.97
C PHE A 196 -5.13 -15.55 -22.94
N LYS A 197 -4.52 -16.43 -23.75
CA LYS A 197 -3.05 -16.59 -23.78
C LYS A 197 -2.34 -15.31 -24.22
N ARG A 198 -2.85 -14.64 -25.26
CA ARG A 198 -2.29 -13.37 -25.75
C ARG A 198 -2.56 -12.26 -24.75
N PHE A 199 -3.77 -12.20 -24.22
CA PHE A 199 -4.16 -11.23 -23.20
C PHE A 199 -3.26 -11.33 -21.96
N THR A 200 -3.06 -12.52 -21.41
CA THR A 200 -2.21 -12.74 -20.23
C THR A 200 -0.79 -12.26 -20.49
N LYS A 201 -0.20 -12.54 -21.66
CA LYS A 201 1.14 -12.04 -21.98
C LYS A 201 1.19 -10.51 -22.01
N VAL A 202 0.28 -9.88 -22.77
CA VAL A 202 0.21 -8.41 -22.89
C VAL A 202 -0.06 -7.75 -21.54
N ALA A 203 -0.95 -8.33 -20.73
CA ALA A 203 -1.27 -7.85 -19.39
C ALA A 203 -0.07 -7.92 -18.45
N ASN A 204 0.74 -8.99 -18.52
CA ASN A 204 1.95 -9.12 -17.71
C ASN A 204 3.08 -8.21 -18.19
N ASP A 205 3.25 -8.02 -19.51
CA ASP A 205 4.15 -7.00 -20.06
C ASP A 205 3.73 -5.60 -19.59
N GLY A 206 2.43 -5.32 -19.60
CA GLY A 206 1.84 -4.09 -19.06
C GLY A 206 2.07 -3.92 -17.57
N LEU A 207 1.99 -5.00 -16.77
CA LEU A 207 2.31 -4.98 -15.33
C LEU A 207 3.77 -4.63 -15.07
N VAL A 208 4.71 -5.20 -15.83
CA VAL A 208 6.13 -4.86 -15.73
C VAL A 208 6.35 -3.39 -16.06
N LEU A 209 5.75 -2.90 -17.14
CA LEU A 209 5.85 -1.49 -17.53
C LEU A 209 5.23 -0.56 -16.47
N ALA A 210 4.04 -0.88 -15.97
CA ALA A 210 3.36 -0.08 -14.95
C ALA A 210 4.16 -0.04 -13.64
N GLY A 211 4.67 -1.19 -13.17
CA GLY A 211 5.53 -1.24 -12.00
C GLY A 211 6.81 -0.42 -12.19
N PHE A 212 7.42 -0.47 -13.38
CA PHE A 212 8.63 0.31 -13.66
C PHE A 212 8.34 1.81 -13.69
N LEU A 213 7.24 2.23 -14.31
CA LEU A 213 6.79 3.63 -14.32
C LEU A 213 6.47 4.13 -12.91
N LEU A 214 5.80 3.32 -12.08
CA LEU A 214 5.56 3.62 -10.68
C LEU A 214 6.88 3.80 -9.93
N MET A 215 7.84 2.88 -10.09
CA MET A 215 9.16 3.00 -9.47
C MET A 215 9.86 4.31 -9.87
N LEU A 216 9.85 4.67 -11.16
CA LEU A 216 10.43 5.93 -11.63
C LEU A 216 9.70 7.14 -11.05
N MET A 217 8.37 7.10 -10.96
CA MET A 217 7.58 8.16 -10.33
C MET A 217 7.98 8.35 -8.87
N GLN A 218 8.14 7.26 -8.13
CA GLN A 218 8.52 7.29 -6.72
C GLN A 218 9.95 7.83 -6.52
N LEU A 219 10.90 7.39 -7.35
CA LEU A 219 12.28 7.92 -7.32
C LEU A 219 12.36 9.38 -7.76
N HIS A 220 11.54 9.80 -8.74
CA HIS A 220 11.43 11.20 -9.13
C HIS A 220 10.91 12.06 -7.97
N GLY A 221 9.86 11.60 -7.28
CA GLY A 221 9.33 12.23 -6.07
C GLY A 221 10.40 12.36 -5.00
N TYR A 222 11.12 11.28 -4.70
CA TYR A 222 12.24 11.29 -3.75
C TYR A 222 13.30 12.35 -4.07
N LEU A 223 13.66 12.54 -5.34
CA LEU A 223 14.69 13.50 -5.77
C LEU A 223 14.22 14.96 -5.78
N HIS A 224 12.90 15.22 -5.86
CA HIS A 224 12.35 16.57 -6.00
C HIS A 224 11.64 17.07 -4.74
N THR A 225 11.25 16.20 -3.82
CA THR A 225 10.91 16.61 -2.46
C THR A 225 12.16 17.26 -1.86
N SER A 226 12.04 18.50 -1.39
CA SER A 226 13.15 19.31 -0.86
C SER A 226 12.91 19.76 0.59
N ALA A 227 11.75 19.42 1.16
CA ALA A 227 11.32 19.85 2.49
C ALA A 227 11.66 18.77 3.54
N PRO A 228 12.45 19.08 4.59
CA PRO A 228 12.76 18.18 5.69
C PRO A 228 11.52 17.60 6.38
N ASP A 229 10.48 18.44 6.54
CA ASP A 229 9.23 18.11 7.23
C ASP A 229 8.29 17.18 6.43
N ASP A 230 8.52 17.04 5.12
CA ASP A 230 7.80 16.04 4.29
C ASP A 230 8.38 14.64 4.49
N TYR A 231 9.59 14.52 5.01
CA TYR A 231 10.13 13.25 5.48
C TYR A 231 9.60 13.02 6.90
N GLY A 232 9.48 11.77 7.35
CA GLY A 232 9.00 11.44 8.71
C GLY A 232 9.88 11.95 9.87
N PHE A 233 10.70 12.98 9.64
CA PHE A 233 11.54 13.69 10.58
C PHE A 233 11.08 15.15 10.65
N SER A 234 10.10 15.45 11.50
CA SER A 234 9.97 16.84 11.94
C SER A 234 11.11 17.10 12.93
N GLU A 235 12.05 17.99 12.61
CA GLU A 235 13.12 18.42 13.53
C GLU A 235 12.54 18.97 14.85
N ASP A 236 11.30 19.44 14.83
CA ASP A 236 10.60 20.03 15.98
C ASP A 236 9.97 18.99 16.94
N ASN A 237 9.92 17.71 16.58
CA ASN A 237 9.20 16.69 17.38
C ASN A 237 9.97 16.14 18.58
N HIS A 238 11.19 16.62 18.87
CA HIS A 238 12.01 16.06 19.96
C HIS A 238 12.16 16.92 21.23
N SER A 239 11.49 18.07 21.37
CA SER A 239 11.63 18.83 22.64
C SER A 239 10.47 19.75 23.05
N HIS A 240 9.53 20.11 22.17
CA HIS A 240 8.69 21.29 22.46
C HIS A 240 7.24 21.02 22.86
N HIS A 241 6.73 19.80 22.72
CA HIS A 241 5.31 19.52 23.01
C HIS A 241 4.98 19.30 24.50
N HIS A 242 5.98 19.08 25.37
CA HIS A 242 5.74 18.97 26.82
C HIS A 242 5.61 20.33 27.53
N MET A 243 6.02 21.44 26.92
CA MET A 243 5.94 22.78 27.55
C MET A 243 4.64 23.54 27.28
N LYS A 244 3.76 23.04 26.41
CA LYS A 244 2.49 23.71 26.05
C LYS A 244 1.26 23.16 26.77
N MET A 245 1.44 22.23 27.71
CA MET A 245 0.34 21.66 28.52
C MET A 245 0.33 22.12 29.98
N ASP A 246 1.23 23.02 30.40
CA ASP A 246 1.07 23.68 31.69
C ASP A 246 -0.08 24.69 31.57
N PRO A 247 -1.13 24.58 32.40
CA PRO A 247 -2.19 25.58 32.43
C PRO A 247 -1.59 26.95 32.74
N PRO A 248 -2.12 28.05 32.18
CA PRO A 248 -1.61 29.38 32.47
C PRO A 248 -1.63 29.59 33.98
N LYS A 249 -0.45 29.80 34.57
CA LYS A 249 -0.36 30.28 35.95
C LYS A 249 -1.14 31.58 36.00
N THR A 250 -2.26 31.58 36.71
CA THR A 250 -3.00 32.77 37.08
C THR A 250 -2.09 33.62 37.96
N ASN A 251 -1.37 34.57 37.35
CA ASN A 251 -0.71 35.63 38.08
C ASN A 251 -1.80 36.53 38.68
N ASN A 252 -2.14 36.28 39.95
CA ASN A 252 -2.85 37.24 40.77
C ASN A 252 -1.92 38.44 40.98
N TYR A 253 -2.06 39.47 40.15
CA TYR A 253 -1.51 40.78 40.47
C TYR A 253 -2.39 41.40 41.55
N GLN A 254 -1.89 41.38 42.78
CA GLN A 254 -2.43 42.18 43.88
C GLN A 254 -2.04 43.64 43.60
N HIS A 255 -3.04 44.47 43.27
CA HIS A 255 -2.84 45.92 43.25
C HIS A 255 -2.85 46.41 44.70
N ASP A 256 -1.67 46.70 45.23
CA ASP A 256 -1.55 47.50 46.44
C ASP A 256 -1.91 48.95 46.09
N ASN A 257 -3.10 49.39 46.54
CA ASN A 257 -3.45 50.79 46.59
C ASN A 257 -2.90 51.37 47.90
N LEU A 258 -2.07 52.39 47.77
CA LEU A 258 -1.58 53.40 48.74
C LEU A 258 -1.98 53.22 50.22
#